data_AF-A0A2E3HWW1-F1
#
_entry.id   AF-A0A2E3HWW1-F1
#
_cell.length_a   1.000
_cell.length_b   1.000
_cell.length_c   1.000
_cell.angle_alpha   90.00
_cell.angle_beta   90.00
_cell.angle_gamma   90.00
#
_symmetry.space_group_name_H-M   'P 1'
#
loop_
_entity.id
_entity.type
_entity.pdbx_description
1 polymer ?
#
loop_
_entity_poly.entity_id
_entity_poly.type
_entity_poly.pdbx_seq_one_letter_code
_entity_poly.pdbx_strand_id
1 'polypeptide(L)'
;MLFNFANVLLILIGGFVFVAINLILSRFLQTRLPSIEKEMPYECGEEPIGDTRIKFNTRFYVIALIFLIFDVEIVFLFPWGVVFRKLIEDGAGILAFGEMFVFILILLVGLAYVWAKGDLEWIRSIQSVQEEKT
;
A
#
# COMPACT_ATOMS: atom_id res chain seq x y z
N MET A 1 21.69 -1.51 -21.91
CA MET A 1 20.64 -1.88 -20.92
C MET A 1 21.05 -1.50 -19.50
N LEU A 2 22.20 -1.95 -18.97
CA LEU A 2 22.69 -1.58 -17.63
C LEU A 2 22.87 -0.08 -17.39
N PHE A 3 23.28 0.67 -18.42
CA PHE A 3 23.42 2.13 -18.35
C PHE A 3 22.10 2.85 -18.03
N ASN A 4 20.94 2.30 -18.43
CA ASN A 4 19.64 2.89 -18.09
C ASN A 4 19.34 2.74 -16.59
N PHE A 5 19.73 1.61 -15.99
CA PHE A 5 19.64 1.43 -14.54
C PHE A 5 20.61 2.35 -13.79
N ALA A 6 21.78 2.64 -14.36
CA ALA A 6 22.69 3.65 -13.80
C ALA A 6 22.05 5.05 -13.80
N ASN A 7 21.34 5.44 -14.87
CA ASN A 7 20.61 6.72 -14.89
C ASN A 7 19.51 6.78 -13.82
N VAL A 8 18.75 5.70 -13.62
CA VAL A 8 17.74 5.61 -12.55
C VAL A 8 18.40 5.75 -11.17
N LEU A 9 19.51 5.06 -10.95
CA LEU A 9 20.26 5.15 -9.69
C LEU A 9 20.78 6.57 -9.45
N LEU A 10 21.33 7.24 -10.48
CA LEU A 10 21.80 8.61 -10.37
C LEU A 10 20.68 9.59 -10.04
N ILE A 11 19.48 9.42 -10.61
CA ILE A 11 18.31 10.24 -10.28
C ILE A 11 17.86 9.99 -8.84
N LEU A 12 17.82 8.73 -8.38
CA LEU A 12 17.48 8.39 -7.00
C LEU A 12 18.47 9.01 -6.00
N ILE A 13 19.78 8.90 -6.28
CA ILE A 13 20.83 9.53 -5.47
C ILE A 13 20.66 11.05 -5.50
N GLY A 14 20.44 11.64 -6.68
CA GLY A 14 20.20 13.06 -6.83
C GLY A 14 19.01 13.57 -6.00
N GLY A 15 17.89 12.84 -6.01
CA GLY A 15 16.71 13.14 -5.20
C GLY A 15 17.00 13.05 -3.69
N PHE A 16 17.70 12.01 -3.25
CA PHE A 16 18.10 11.87 -1.86
C PHE A 16 19.04 12.99 -1.42
N VAL A 17 20.06 13.29 -2.22
CA VAL A 17 21.02 14.38 -1.97
C VAL A 17 20.31 15.73 -1.93
N PHE A 18 19.36 15.97 -2.85
CA PHE A 18 18.57 17.20 -2.86
C PHE A 18 17.78 17.37 -1.54
N VAL A 19 17.07 16.35 -1.09
CA VAL A 19 16.33 16.39 0.19
C VAL A 19 17.29 16.57 1.37
N ALA A 20 18.40 15.81 1.39
CA ALA A 20 19.39 15.88 2.47
C ALA A 20 20.05 17.27 2.57
N ILE A 21 20.47 17.87 1.46
CA ILE A 21 21.05 19.22 1.42
C ILE A 21 20.05 20.24 1.96
N ASN A 22 18.77 20.16 1.56
CA ASN A 22 17.76 21.09 2.03
C ASN A 22 17.49 20.95 3.54
N LEU A 23 17.43 19.73 4.08
CA LEU A 23 17.28 19.50 5.51
C LEU A 23 18.50 19.98 6.32
N ILE A 24 19.71 19.75 5.80
CA ILE A 24 20.96 20.22 6.41
C ILE A 24 21.01 21.75 6.40
N LEU A 25 20.72 22.37 5.25
CA LEU A 25 20.71 23.81 5.10
C LEU A 25 19.65 24.46 6.01
N SER A 26 18.44 23.89 6.05
CA SER A 26 17.39 24.31 6.99
C SER A 26 17.87 24.26 8.44
N ARG A 27 18.57 23.18 8.83
CA ARG A 27 19.14 23.04 10.17
C ARG A 27 20.20 24.09 10.51
N PHE A 28 20.97 24.58 9.53
CA PHE A 28 21.97 25.63 9.73
C PHE A 28 21.38 27.04 9.69
N LEU A 29 20.34 27.28 8.87
CA LEU A 29 19.70 28.59 8.73
C LEU A 29 18.65 28.87 9.82
N GLN A 30 18.06 27.83 10.43
CA GLN A 30 17.00 28.01 11.42
C GLN A 30 17.51 28.66 12.72
N THR A 31 16.72 29.57 13.28
CA THR A 31 16.91 30.07 14.64
C THR A 31 16.47 29.01 15.64
N ARG A 32 17.41 28.38 16.34
CA ARG A 32 17.12 27.37 17.38
C ARG A 32 16.89 28.04 18.73
N LEU A 33 15.63 28.06 19.17
CA LEU A 33 15.22 28.47 20.51
C LEU A 33 14.42 27.32 21.15
N PRO A 34 15.08 26.22 21.54
CA PRO A 34 14.41 25.09 22.19
C PRO A 34 13.83 25.53 23.53
N SER A 35 12.60 25.13 23.81
CA SER A 35 11.96 25.26 25.11
C SER A 35 11.14 24.01 25.35
N ILE A 36 10.90 23.68 26.61
CA ILE A 36 10.15 22.48 26.99
C ILE A 36 8.80 22.47 26.28
N GLU A 37 8.10 23.61 26.27
CA GLU A 37 6.77 23.78 25.69
C GLU A 37 6.73 23.58 24.17
N LYS A 38 7.81 23.90 23.44
CA LYS A 38 7.90 23.69 21.99
C LYS A 38 8.19 22.24 21.61
N GLU A 39 8.76 21.48 22.54
CA GLU A 39 9.11 20.07 22.35
C GLU A 39 8.03 19.13 22.91
N MET A 40 7.02 19.66 23.60
CA MET A 40 5.87 18.87 24.06
C MET A 40 4.97 18.44 22.88
N PRO A 41 4.37 17.24 22.94
CA PRO A 41 3.31 16.84 22.03
C PRO A 41 2.16 17.85 21.99
N TYR A 42 1.58 18.06 20.80
CA TYR A 42 0.44 18.95 20.63
C TYR A 42 -0.85 18.30 21.18
N GLU A 43 -1.44 18.90 22.22
CA GLU A 43 -2.72 18.49 22.82
C GLU A 43 -3.66 19.71 22.97
N CYS A 44 -3.88 20.45 21.87
CA CYS A 44 -4.74 21.65 21.86
C CYS A 44 -4.42 22.75 22.91
N GLY A 45 -3.19 22.79 23.41
CA GLY A 45 -2.72 23.76 24.40
C GLY A 45 -2.67 23.23 25.84
N GLU A 46 -3.10 21.99 26.08
CA GLU A 46 -3.03 21.31 27.36
C GLU A 46 -1.77 20.43 27.47
N GLU A 47 -1.41 20.05 28.69
CA GLU A 47 -0.37 19.05 28.91
C GLU A 47 -0.90 17.65 28.54
N PRO A 48 -0.17 16.85 27.75
CA PRO A 48 -0.61 15.51 27.40
C PRO A 48 -0.62 14.60 28.63
N ILE A 49 -1.78 14.05 28.95
CA ILE A 49 -1.98 13.15 30.09
C ILE A 49 -2.31 11.74 29.61
N GLY A 50 -1.63 10.74 30.17
CA GLY A 50 -1.95 9.32 29.98
C GLY A 50 -0.94 8.55 29.13
N ASP A 51 -1.23 7.27 28.90
CA ASP A 51 -0.43 6.39 28.05
C ASP A 51 -0.88 6.52 26.59
N THR A 52 0.08 6.52 25.67
CA THR A 52 -0.16 6.60 24.21
C THR A 52 -0.49 5.23 23.61
N ARG A 53 -0.48 4.16 24.40
CA ARG A 53 -0.80 2.79 23.97
C ARG A 53 -2.30 2.58 23.83
N ILE A 54 -2.83 3.05 22.71
CA ILE A 54 -4.19 2.72 22.30
C ILE A 54 -4.23 1.37 21.56
N LYS A 55 -5.34 0.63 21.72
CA LYS A 55 -5.60 -0.54 20.90
C LYS A 55 -5.86 -0.09 19.47
N PHE A 56 -4.86 -0.27 18.61
CA PHE A 56 -5.02 0.03 17.20
C PHE A 56 -6.03 -0.90 16.56
N ASN A 57 -6.82 -0.37 15.62
CA ASN A 57 -7.87 -1.16 15.00
C ASN A 57 -7.25 -2.28 14.14
N THR A 58 -7.69 -3.53 14.32
CA THR A 58 -7.21 -4.68 13.53
C THR A 58 -7.59 -4.59 12.05
N ARG A 59 -8.52 -3.70 11.67
CA ARG A 59 -8.92 -3.46 10.28
C ARG A 59 -7.76 -3.05 9.36
N PHE A 60 -6.79 -2.28 9.88
CA PHE A 60 -5.61 -1.93 9.08
C PHE A 60 -4.80 -3.15 8.66
N TYR A 61 -4.75 -4.18 9.52
CA TYR A 61 -4.11 -5.45 9.19
C TYR A 61 -4.88 -6.22 8.12
N VAL A 62 -6.21 -6.29 8.23
CA VAL A 62 -7.06 -6.99 7.24
C VAL A 62 -6.92 -6.35 5.86
N ILE A 63 -6.97 -5.02 5.78
CA ILE A 63 -6.80 -4.27 4.52
C ILE A 63 -5.38 -4.50 3.95
N ALA A 64 -4.34 -4.42 4.79
CA ALA A 64 -2.97 -4.66 4.34
C ALA A 64 -2.74 -6.09 3.83
N LEU A 65 -3.35 -7.09 4.48
CA LEU A 65 -3.27 -8.49 4.08
C LEU A 65 -3.97 -8.71 2.73
N ILE A 66 -5.16 -8.15 2.54
CA ILE A 66 -5.89 -8.22 1.27
C ILE A 66 -5.07 -7.54 0.16
N PHE A 67 -4.53 -6.34 0.42
CA PHE A 67 -3.66 -5.63 -0.52
C PHE A 67 -2.44 -6.46 -0.93
N LEU A 68 -1.76 -7.11 0.03
CA LEU A 68 -0.59 -7.94 -0.24
C LEU A 68 -0.93 -9.13 -1.15
N ILE A 69 -2.08 -9.77 -0.92
CA ILE A 69 -2.55 -10.88 -1.77
C ILE A 69 -2.79 -10.39 -3.21
N PHE A 70 -3.52 -9.28 -3.38
CA PHE A 70 -3.76 -8.70 -4.70
C PHE A 70 -2.47 -8.23 -5.40
N ASP A 71 -1.49 -7.70 -4.66
CA ASP A 71 -0.21 -7.27 -5.23
C ASP A 71 0.57 -8.46 -5.81
N VAL A 72 0.60 -9.59 -5.09
CA VAL A 72 1.19 -10.84 -5.59
C VAL A 72 0.46 -11.36 -6.84
N GLU A 73 -0.86 -11.25 -6.90
CA GLU A 73 -1.65 -11.65 -8.06
C GLU A 73 -1.32 -10.82 -9.30
N ILE A 74 -1.13 -9.51 -9.15
CA ILE A 74 -0.74 -8.61 -10.23
C ILE A 74 0.64 -8.98 -10.79
N VAL A 75 1.58 -9.44 -9.96
CA VAL A 75 2.90 -9.92 -10.41
C VAL A 75 2.76 -11.07 -11.43
N PHE A 76 1.71 -11.89 -11.37
CA PHE A 76 1.46 -12.93 -12.38
C PHE A 76 0.86 -12.40 -13.69
N LEU A 77 0.13 -11.28 -13.65
CA LEU A 77 -0.46 -10.67 -14.85
C LEU A 77 0.62 -10.09 -15.78
N PHE A 78 1.70 -9.54 -15.22
CA PHE A 78 2.74 -8.87 -16.00
C PHE A 78 3.49 -9.77 -16.99
N PRO A 79 4.08 -10.91 -16.57
CA PRO A 79 4.78 -11.80 -17.50
C PRO A 79 3.89 -12.28 -18.63
N TRP A 80 2.63 -12.67 -18.32
CA TRP A 80 1.65 -13.07 -19.32
C TRP A 80 1.40 -11.95 -20.34
N GLY A 81 1.14 -10.73 -19.88
CA GLY A 81 0.87 -9.58 -20.76
C GLY A 81 2.04 -9.25 -21.68
N VAL A 82 3.27 -9.39 -21.17
CA VAL A 82 4.51 -9.14 -21.96
C VAL A 82 4.70 -10.19 -23.05
N VAL A 83 4.37 -11.46 -22.80
CA VAL A 83 4.59 -12.56 -23.78
C VAL A 83 3.34 -12.89 -24.61
N PHE A 84 2.19 -12.27 -24.34
CA PHE A 84 0.92 -12.61 -24.98
C PHE A 84 0.98 -12.54 -26.51
N ARG A 85 1.64 -11.52 -27.07
CA ARG A 85 1.83 -11.40 -28.52
C ARG A 85 2.55 -12.61 -29.12
N LYS A 86 3.60 -13.10 -28.44
CA LYS A 86 4.34 -14.29 -28.87
C LYS A 86 3.43 -15.53 -28.82
N LEU A 87 2.61 -15.67 -27.78
CA LEU A 87 1.67 -16.78 -27.66
C LEU A 87 0.61 -16.80 -28.78
N ILE A 88 0.19 -15.62 -29.27
CA ILE A 88 -0.68 -15.53 -30.45
C ILE A 88 0.05 -16.04 -31.69
N GLU A 89 1.29 -15.58 -31.91
CA GLU A 89 2.12 -15.98 -33.05
C GLU A 89 2.42 -17.49 -33.05
N ASP A 90 2.61 -18.09 -31.87
CA ASP A 90 2.83 -19.53 -31.65
C ASP A 90 1.52 -20.37 -31.76
N GLY A 91 0.37 -19.73 -32.02
CA GLY A 91 -0.94 -20.40 -32.16
C GLY A 91 -1.65 -20.74 -30.85
N ALA A 92 -1.05 -20.43 -29.69
CA ALA A 92 -1.60 -20.68 -28.35
C ALA A 92 -2.41 -19.50 -27.77
N GLY A 93 -2.59 -18.41 -28.52
CA GLY A 93 -3.18 -17.17 -28.01
C GLY A 93 -4.57 -17.31 -27.40
N ILE A 94 -5.45 -18.14 -27.99
CA ILE A 94 -6.81 -18.37 -27.47
C ILE A 94 -6.77 -19.10 -26.12
N LEU A 95 -5.90 -20.12 -25.98
CA LEU A 95 -5.74 -20.85 -24.73
C LEU A 95 -5.17 -19.95 -23.65
N ALA A 96 -4.10 -19.22 -23.94
CA ALA A 96 -3.46 -18.29 -23.01
C ALA A 96 -4.41 -17.15 -22.57
N PHE A 97 -5.29 -16.70 -23.47
CA PHE A 97 -6.34 -15.74 -23.13
C PHE A 97 -7.39 -16.36 -22.20
N GLY A 98 -7.85 -17.58 -22.49
CA GLY A 98 -8.81 -18.31 -21.68
C GLY A 98 -8.31 -18.57 -20.26
N GLU A 99 -7.06 -19.03 -20.12
CA GLU A 99 -6.41 -19.24 -18.82
C GLU A 99 -6.34 -17.94 -18.00
N MET A 100 -5.95 -16.83 -18.63
CA MET A 100 -5.88 -15.54 -17.95
C MET A 100 -7.27 -14.99 -17.59
N PHE A 101 -8.26 -15.21 -18.44
CA PHE A 101 -9.64 -14.84 -18.16
C PHE A 101 -10.17 -15.60 -16.93
N VAL A 102 -9.91 -16.90 -16.83
CA VAL A 102 -10.26 -17.71 -15.66
C VAL A 102 -9.50 -17.23 -14.42
N PHE A 103 -8.19 -16.93 -14.54
CA PHE A 103 -7.40 -16.39 -13.44
C PHE A 103 -8.01 -15.09 -12.89
N ILE A 104 -8.29 -14.11 -13.75
CA ILE A 104 -8.93 -12.84 -13.36
C ILE A 104 -10.31 -13.08 -12.75
N LEU A 105 -11.11 -13.99 -13.29
CA LEU A 105 -12.41 -14.34 -12.72
C LEU A 105 -12.29 -14.83 -11.27
N ILE A 106 -11.30 -15.68 -10.97
CA ILE A 106 -11.06 -16.16 -9.61
C ILE A 106 -10.75 -14.98 -8.68
N LEU A 107 -9.92 -14.01 -9.13
CA LEU A 107 -9.60 -12.81 -8.34
C LEU A 107 -10.84 -11.96 -8.08
N LEU A 108 -11.66 -11.76 -9.12
CA LEU A 108 -12.90 -10.99 -9.01
C LEU A 108 -13.90 -11.65 -8.06
N VAL A 109 -13.99 -12.99 -8.06
CA VAL A 109 -14.81 -13.73 -7.10
C VAL A 109 -14.29 -13.56 -5.68
N GLY A 110 -12.97 -13.65 -5.48
CA GLY A 110 -12.35 -13.39 -4.18
C GLY A 110 -12.63 -11.97 -3.67
N LEU A 111 -12.47 -10.96 -4.53
CA LEU A 111 -12.79 -9.57 -4.23
C LEU A 111 -14.28 -9.39 -3.88
N ALA A 112 -15.17 -9.95 -4.71
CA ALA A 112 -16.61 -9.87 -4.50
C ALA A 112 -17.02 -10.52 -3.17
N TYR A 113 -16.42 -11.64 -2.80
CA TYR A 113 -16.66 -12.28 -1.51
C TYR A 113 -16.25 -11.41 -0.32
N VAL A 114 -15.03 -10.87 -0.35
CA VAL A 114 -14.51 -10.00 0.72
C VAL A 114 -15.34 -8.72 0.84
N TRP A 115 -15.78 -8.17 -0.30
CA TRP A 115 -16.68 -7.02 -0.33
C TRP A 115 -18.05 -7.37 0.24
N ALA A 116 -18.69 -8.45 -0.20
CA ALA A 116 -19.98 -8.88 0.32
C ALA A 116 -19.96 -9.14 1.84
N LYS A 117 -18.82 -9.57 2.38
CA LYS A 117 -18.61 -9.77 3.82
C LYS A 117 -18.38 -8.46 4.60
N GLY A 118 -18.21 -7.33 3.92
CA GLY A 118 -17.95 -6.04 4.53
C GLY A 118 -16.54 -5.92 5.14
N ASP A 119 -15.59 -6.77 4.75
CA ASP A 119 -14.21 -6.72 5.26
C ASP A 119 -13.44 -5.51 4.72
N LEU A 120 -13.96 -4.86 3.66
CA LEU A 120 -13.48 -3.59 3.12
C LEU A 120 -14.14 -2.35 3.76
N GLU A 121 -15.19 -2.53 4.56
CA GLU A 121 -15.93 -1.40 5.13
C GLU A 121 -15.19 -0.77 6.32
N TRP A 122 -15.10 0.56 6.30
CA TRP A 122 -14.49 1.31 7.40
C TRP A 122 -15.32 1.25 8.68
N ILE A 123 -16.65 1.22 8.56
CA ILE A 123 -17.61 1.14 9.66
C ILE A 123 -18.41 -0.14 9.47
N ARG A 124 -18.04 -1.24 10.15
CA ARG A 124 -18.96 -2.37 10.27
C ARG A 124 -20.18 -1.92 11.07
N SER A 125 -21.38 -2.04 10.50
CA SER A 125 -22.60 -1.93 11.28
C SER A 125 -22.60 -3.05 12.34
N ILE A 126 -23.01 -2.73 13.57
CA ILE A 126 -23.04 -3.73 14.67
C ILE A 126 -24.09 -4.83 14.41
N GLN A 127 -24.93 -4.68 13.37
CA GLN A 127 -26.00 -5.62 13.03
C GLN A 127 -25.52 -7.06 12.80
N SER A 128 -24.33 -7.28 12.22
CA SER A 128 -23.88 -8.65 11.88
C SER A 128 -23.42 -9.49 13.08
N VAL A 129 -23.09 -8.88 14.23
CA VAL A 129 -22.70 -9.63 15.45
C VAL A 129 -23.93 -10.16 16.19
N GLN A 130 -25.11 -9.59 15.93
CA GLN A 130 -26.36 -9.98 16.56
C GLN A 130 -26.96 -11.23 15.89
N GLU A 131 -26.82 -11.39 14.56
CA GLU A 131 -27.38 -12.52 13.81
C GLU A 131 -26.59 -13.82 14.00
N GLU A 132 -25.26 -13.76 14.18
CA GLU A 132 -24.42 -14.95 14.41
C GLU A 132 -24.60 -15.57 15.81
N LYS A 133 -25.35 -14.91 16.70
CA LYS A 133 -25.66 -15.38 18.06
C LYS A 133 -27.09 -15.90 18.24
N THR A 134 -27.85 -16.10 17.16
CA THR A 134 -29.19 -16.69 17.18
C THR A 134 -29.25 -18.02 16.46
#